data_AF-A0A2P6V873-F1
#
_entry.id   AF-A0A2P6V873-F1
#
_cell.length_a   1.000
_cell.length_b   1.000
_cell.length_c   1.000
_cell.angle_alpha   90.00
_cell.angle_beta   90.00
_cell.angle_gamma   90.00
#
_symmetry.space_group_name_H-M   'P 1'
#
loop_
_entity.id
_entity.type
_entity.pdbx_description
1 polymer ?
#
loop_
_entity_poly.entity_id
_entity_poly.type
_entity_poly.pdbx_seq_one_letter_code
_entity_poly.pdbx_strand_id
1 'polypeptide(L)'
;MSGSESGSESGSEPDAQDAAALTDALFNALREGALETAAALLQAGADATAVHSFNTGATLWPSGWGGDPDPETANHVLHVSMLRAAAVGDCAGAVQLLLAAGTRVSLGDVNGAVMQGSVGVLRALLAAAQPRVAPTTGGEDWPDPEYACPLWAVMQRAHRNGLRRSVQLIDALLGAGYRPHTFRKATMHDGESIYVEFKCCPAQVWGLGVATAKKKLARLAGVLYCCNWFGCPDDGRLRPLWRHVIGVPWCPAMHAAMPPAFKAAVRTLLLAAHGGAQRGAAPAGSATAGARTRRAAARQQAAHAVALLGALPRDVLLSIVRLAATPLTAWLPDE
;
A
#
# COMPACT_ATOMS: atom_id res chain seq x y z
N MET A 1 74.04 15.82 10.78
CA MET A 1 73.11 15.83 11.93
C MET A 1 71.71 15.85 11.35
N SER A 2 71.09 14.68 11.26
CA SER A 2 69.77 14.49 10.66
C SER A 2 68.98 13.67 11.68
N GLY A 3 68.16 14.37 12.48
CA GLY A 3 67.26 13.75 13.45
C GLY A 3 65.87 13.67 12.82
N SER A 4 65.48 12.46 12.44
CA SER A 4 64.14 12.16 11.96
C SER A 4 63.25 11.92 13.18
N GLU A 5 62.47 12.91 13.59
CA GLU A 5 61.42 12.75 14.60
C GLU A 5 60.20 12.07 13.96
N SER A 6 60.17 10.73 14.05
CA SER A 6 58.98 9.93 13.80
C SER A 6 58.03 10.07 14.98
N GLY A 7 57.18 11.09 14.94
CA GLY A 7 56.03 11.23 15.84
C GLY A 7 54.97 10.19 15.50
N SER A 8 54.89 9.14 16.30
CA SER A 8 53.77 8.20 16.26
C SER A 8 52.54 8.89 16.85
N GLU A 9 51.70 9.47 16.00
CA GLU A 9 50.31 9.78 16.37
C GLU A 9 49.60 8.44 16.61
N SER A 10 49.53 8.02 17.88
CA SER A 10 48.64 6.94 18.26
C SER A 10 47.23 7.45 18.06
N GLY A 11 46.59 7.03 16.98
CA GLY A 11 45.15 7.19 16.80
C GLY A 11 44.45 6.47 17.94
N SER A 12 44.11 7.20 18.99
CA SER A 12 43.25 6.71 20.06
C SER A 12 41.93 6.31 19.41
N GLU A 13 41.60 5.02 19.46
CA GLU A 13 40.25 4.58 19.10
C GLU A 13 39.25 5.37 19.95
N PRO A 14 38.17 5.89 19.36
CA PRO A 14 37.18 6.64 20.11
C PRO A 14 36.64 5.78 21.26
N ASP A 15 36.58 6.35 22.46
CA ASP A 15 36.10 5.65 23.64
C ASP A 15 34.68 5.14 23.40
N ALA A 16 34.34 3.93 23.88
CA ALA A 16 33.03 3.32 23.67
C ALA A 16 31.85 4.19 24.15
N GLN A 17 32.10 5.12 25.07
CA GLN A 17 31.12 6.09 25.56
C GLN A 17 30.77 7.17 24.52
N ASP A 18 31.73 7.54 23.67
CA ASP A 18 31.49 8.50 22.57
C ASP A 18 30.63 7.86 21.48
N ALA A 19 30.82 6.56 21.21
CA ALA A 19 30.02 5.83 20.23
C ALA A 19 28.52 5.80 20.58
N ALA A 20 28.18 5.64 21.86
CA ALA A 20 26.80 5.69 22.34
C ALA A 20 26.20 7.10 22.17
N ALA A 21 26.95 8.14 22.55
CA ALA A 21 26.50 9.53 22.40
C ALA A 21 26.27 9.92 20.92
N LEU A 22 27.15 9.46 20.03
CA LEU A 22 27.00 9.64 18.57
C LEU A 22 25.74 8.94 18.04
N THR A 23 25.41 7.77 18.58
CA THR A 23 24.22 6.99 18.19
C THR A 23 22.93 7.67 18.63
N ASP A 24 22.88 8.23 19.85
CA ASP A 24 21.73 9.01 20.34
C ASP A 24 21.57 10.32 19.54
N ALA A 25 22.68 10.98 19.21
CA ALA A 25 22.68 12.15 18.34
C ALA A 25 22.14 11.80 16.93
N LEU A 26 22.54 10.65 16.39
CA LEU A 26 22.07 10.17 15.09
C LEU A 26 20.56 9.91 15.13
N PHE A 27 20.05 9.25 16.17
CA PHE A 27 18.62 9.00 16.34
C PHE A 27 17.80 10.30 16.29
N ASN A 28 18.23 11.32 17.05
CA ASN A 28 17.55 12.61 17.10
C ASN A 28 17.61 13.33 15.75
N ALA A 29 18.77 13.34 15.09
CA ALA A 29 18.94 13.95 13.77
C ALA A 29 18.03 13.29 12.72
N LEU A 30 17.93 11.96 12.71
CA LEU A 30 17.05 11.21 11.80
C LEU A 30 15.57 11.52 12.06
N ARG A 31 15.16 11.57 13.33
CA ARG A 31 13.78 11.90 13.74
C ARG A 31 13.38 13.31 13.31
N GLU A 32 14.31 14.26 13.38
CA GLU A 32 14.11 15.66 12.99
C GLU A 32 14.31 15.91 11.49
N GLY A 33 14.78 14.91 10.74
CA GLY A 33 15.05 15.02 9.31
C GLY A 33 16.30 15.83 8.97
N ALA A 34 17.21 16.03 9.91
CA ALA A 34 18.47 16.77 9.74
C ALA A 34 19.50 15.93 8.96
N LEU A 35 19.31 15.84 7.63
CA LEU A 35 20.04 14.93 6.75
C LEU A 35 21.56 15.14 6.76
N GLU A 36 22.03 16.38 6.74
CA GLU A 36 23.46 16.71 6.74
C GLU A 36 24.12 16.28 8.05
N THR A 37 23.45 16.54 9.18
CA THR A 37 23.89 16.11 10.51
C THR A 37 23.93 14.60 10.61
N ALA A 38 22.89 13.90 10.15
CA ALA A 38 22.86 12.43 10.15
C ALA A 38 24.00 11.85 9.29
N ALA A 39 24.29 12.42 8.13
CA ALA A 39 25.40 11.99 7.28
C ALA A 39 26.76 12.20 7.96
N ALA A 40 26.97 13.35 8.60
CA ALA A 40 28.19 13.64 9.35
C ALA A 40 28.39 12.67 10.53
N LEU A 41 27.31 12.34 11.25
CA LEU A 41 27.36 11.39 12.37
C LEU A 41 27.68 9.96 11.90
N LEU A 42 27.11 9.52 10.77
CA LEU A 42 27.48 8.24 10.16
C LEU A 42 28.95 8.20 9.73
N GLN A 43 29.47 9.29 9.16
CA GLN A 43 30.89 9.41 8.82
C GLN A 43 31.80 9.40 10.06
N ALA A 44 31.30 9.91 11.19
CA ALA A 44 31.98 9.87 12.48
C ALA A 44 31.90 8.50 13.18
N GLY A 45 31.28 7.49 12.57
CA GLY A 45 31.21 6.13 13.10
C GLY A 45 29.99 5.85 13.99
N ALA A 46 28.94 6.67 13.95
CA ALA A 46 27.68 6.34 14.61
C ALA A 46 27.09 5.03 14.06
N ASP A 47 26.60 4.16 14.93
CA ASP A 47 26.07 2.85 14.53
C ASP A 47 24.64 2.98 13.95
N ALA A 48 24.52 2.82 12.63
CA ALA A 48 23.26 2.82 11.90
C ALA A 48 22.34 1.62 12.21
N THR A 49 22.88 0.58 12.85
CA THR A 49 22.17 -0.66 13.20
C THR A 49 21.74 -0.72 14.66
N ALA A 50 22.18 0.25 15.46
CA ALA A 50 21.80 0.35 16.85
C ALA A 50 20.28 0.47 17.01
N VAL A 51 19.78 -0.23 18.02
CA VAL A 51 18.38 -0.18 18.42
C VAL A 51 18.28 0.76 19.60
N HIS A 52 17.53 1.85 19.44
CA HIS A 52 17.31 2.77 20.54
C HIS A 52 16.13 2.25 21.36
N SER A 53 16.37 1.96 22.65
CA SER A 53 15.30 1.76 23.61
C SER A 53 14.70 3.11 23.94
N PHE A 54 13.48 3.38 23.47
CA PHE A 54 12.77 4.60 23.84
C PHE A 54 11.67 4.23 24.83
N ASN A 55 11.69 4.85 26.01
CA ASN A 55 10.53 4.78 26.90
C ASN A 55 9.45 5.69 26.30
N THR A 56 8.55 5.09 25.52
CA THR A 56 7.38 5.78 24.97
C THR A 56 6.38 6.01 26.08
N GLY A 57 6.69 6.84 27.07
CA GLY A 57 5.73 7.19 28.13
C GLY A 57 4.42 7.65 27.46
N ALA A 58 3.38 6.82 27.55
CA ALA A 58 1.97 6.93 27.10
C ALA A 58 1.62 7.61 25.75
N THR A 59 2.54 8.24 25.03
CA THR A 59 2.25 9.26 23.99
C THR A 59 2.50 8.79 22.57
N LEU A 60 3.32 7.76 22.37
CA LEU A 60 3.61 7.21 21.05
C LEU A 60 2.62 6.12 20.63
N TRP A 61 1.85 5.60 21.58
CA TRP A 61 0.64 4.85 21.29
C TRP A 61 -0.48 5.84 20.99
N PRO A 62 -1.10 5.79 19.80
CA PRO A 62 -2.22 6.66 19.51
C PRO A 62 -3.32 6.35 20.54
N SER A 63 -3.64 7.32 21.38
CA SER A 63 -4.65 7.29 22.47
C SER A 63 -6.07 6.92 22.05
N GLY A 64 -6.28 6.54 20.78
CA GLY A 64 -7.54 6.07 20.22
C GLY A 64 -7.82 4.57 20.40
N TRP A 65 -7.06 3.86 21.24
CA TRP A 65 -7.36 2.47 21.61
C TRP A 65 -8.26 2.35 22.85
N GLY A 66 -9.08 3.37 23.17
CA GLY A 66 -10.33 3.27 23.93
C GLY A 66 -10.31 2.69 25.35
N GLY A 67 -9.22 2.13 25.84
CA GLY A 67 -9.00 1.70 27.20
C GLY A 67 -7.95 2.59 27.84
N ASP A 68 -8.21 3.01 29.08
CA ASP A 68 -7.17 3.60 29.91
C ASP A 68 -6.00 2.61 29.96
N PRO A 69 -4.79 3.02 29.51
CA PRO A 69 -3.65 2.12 29.56
C PRO A 69 -3.38 1.80 31.02
N ASP A 70 -3.41 0.51 31.38
CA ASP A 70 -2.95 0.06 32.68
C ASP A 70 -1.52 0.61 32.89
N PRO A 71 -1.21 1.26 34.03
CA PRO A 71 0.13 1.77 34.32
C PRO A 71 1.26 0.74 34.14
N GLU A 72 0.97 -0.57 34.24
CA GLU A 72 1.96 -1.62 33.91
C GLU A 72 2.25 -1.72 32.40
N THR A 73 1.28 -1.41 31.55
CA THR A 73 1.44 -1.40 30.07
C THR A 73 2.14 -0.13 29.58
N ALA A 74 2.14 0.94 30.38
CA ALA A 74 2.78 2.22 30.03
C ALA A 74 4.32 2.17 30.02
N ASN A 75 4.92 1.06 30.43
CA ASN A 75 6.37 0.87 30.53
C ASN A 75 6.92 -0.13 29.51
N HIS A 76 6.24 -0.34 28.39
CA HIS A 76 6.82 -1.10 27.28
C HIS A 76 7.97 -0.31 26.64
N VAL A 77 9.19 -0.83 26.84
CA VAL A 77 10.38 -0.39 26.12
C VAL A 77 10.20 -0.80 24.66
N LEU A 78 9.83 0.15 23.81
CA LEU A 78 9.81 -0.07 22.38
C LEU A 78 11.23 0.06 21.84
N HIS A 79 11.69 -1.02 21.23
CA HIS A 79 12.93 -1.07 20.47
C HIS A 79 12.68 -0.41 19.11
N VAL A 80 13.08 0.86 18.98
CA VAL A 80 12.92 1.62 17.73
C VAL A 80 14.22 1.55 16.95
N SER A 81 14.19 0.97 15.76
CA SER A 81 15.32 1.01 14.83
C SER A 81 15.54 2.44 14.33
N MET A 82 16.78 2.78 13.96
CA MET A 82 17.09 4.05 13.29
C MET A 82 16.25 4.26 12.02
N LEU A 83 15.97 3.16 11.30
CA LEU A 83 15.16 3.17 10.09
C LEU A 83 13.71 3.58 10.38
N ARG A 84 13.14 3.09 11.48
CA ARG A 84 11.80 3.47 11.94
C ARG A 84 11.76 4.92 12.41
N ALA A 85 12.79 5.41 13.10
CA ALA A 85 12.88 6.82 13.49
C ALA A 85 12.89 7.74 12.25
N ALA A 86 13.71 7.42 11.25
CA ALA A 86 13.75 8.16 9.98
C ALA A 86 12.41 8.08 9.22
N ALA A 87 11.72 6.94 9.28
CA ALA A 87 10.39 6.78 8.70
C ALA A 87 9.32 7.59 9.44
N VAL A 88 9.44 7.73 10.76
CA VAL A 88 8.58 8.59 11.59
C VAL A 88 8.80 10.07 11.28
N GLY A 89 10.04 10.48 11.01
CA GLY A 89 10.38 11.83 10.58
C GLY A 89 10.01 12.16 9.12
N ASP A 90 9.38 11.24 8.37
CA ASP A 90 9.06 11.40 6.94
C ASP A 90 10.29 11.79 6.07
N CYS A 91 11.49 11.35 6.47
CA CYS A 91 12.73 11.75 5.81
C CYS A 91 13.24 10.66 4.87
N ALA A 92 12.78 10.68 3.62
CA ALA A 92 13.18 9.69 2.61
C ALA A 92 14.70 9.67 2.35
N GLY A 93 15.38 10.82 2.43
CA GLY A 93 16.84 10.91 2.30
C GLY A 93 17.56 10.17 3.43
N ALA A 94 17.10 10.33 4.67
CA ALA A 94 17.67 9.65 5.84
C ALA A 94 17.50 8.13 5.72
N VAL A 95 16.33 7.68 5.25
CA VAL A 95 16.09 6.25 4.97
C VAL A 95 17.05 5.73 3.91
N GLN A 96 17.28 6.46 2.82
CA GLN A 96 18.25 6.05 1.79
C GLN A 96 19.69 5.97 2.32
N LEU A 97 20.11 6.91 3.18
CA LEU A 97 21.43 6.87 3.82
C LEU A 97 21.59 5.63 4.71
N LEU A 98 20.60 5.32 5.55
CA LEU A 98 20.63 4.14 6.42
C LEU A 98 20.63 2.83 5.61
N LEU A 99 19.85 2.77 4.52
CA LEU A 99 19.87 1.63 3.61
C LEU A 99 21.23 1.48 2.91
N ALA A 100 21.86 2.57 2.52
CA ALA A 100 23.21 2.58 1.95
C ALA A 100 24.28 2.14 2.97
N ALA A 101 24.05 2.42 4.27
CA ALA A 101 24.88 1.93 5.37
C ALA A 101 24.65 0.44 5.70
N GLY A 102 23.76 -0.25 4.98
CA GLY A 102 23.51 -1.69 5.16
C GLY A 102 22.46 -2.04 6.21
N THR A 103 21.71 -1.07 6.73
CA THR A 103 20.61 -1.34 7.66
C THR A 103 19.54 -2.19 6.98
N ARG A 104 19.12 -3.28 7.64
CA ARG A 104 18.09 -4.18 7.11
C ARG A 104 16.70 -3.60 7.34
N VAL A 105 15.83 -3.72 6.34
CA VAL A 105 14.41 -3.34 6.47
C VAL A 105 13.66 -4.42 7.23
N SER A 106 13.02 -4.03 8.33
CA SER A 106 12.09 -4.86 9.10
C SER A 106 10.62 -4.57 8.72
N LEU A 107 9.71 -5.45 9.13
CA LEU A 107 8.27 -5.22 8.96
C LEU A 107 7.79 -4.02 9.80
N GLY A 108 8.38 -3.82 10.98
CA GLY A 108 8.11 -2.69 11.85
C GLY A 108 8.41 -1.35 11.18
N ASP A 109 9.45 -1.28 10.35
CA ASP A 109 9.80 -0.06 9.59
C ASP A 109 8.75 0.25 8.51
N VAL A 110 8.30 -0.78 7.79
CA VAL A 110 7.24 -0.67 6.78
C VAL A 110 5.93 -0.23 7.43
N ASN A 111 5.56 -0.85 8.56
CA ASN A 111 4.37 -0.49 9.33
C ASN A 111 4.48 0.93 9.91
N GLY A 112 5.66 1.34 10.38
CA GLY A 112 5.93 2.70 10.81
C GLY A 112 5.68 3.72 9.70
N ALA A 113 6.25 3.50 8.51
CA ALA A 113 6.03 4.36 7.35
C ALA A 113 4.55 4.43 6.92
N VAL A 114 3.85 3.28 6.95
CA VAL A 114 2.40 3.21 6.70
C VAL A 114 1.63 4.02 7.72
N MET A 115 1.90 3.84 9.02
CA MET A 115 1.20 4.52 10.10
C MET A 115 1.42 6.03 10.09
N GLN A 116 2.54 6.50 9.54
CA GLN A 116 2.83 7.93 9.33
C GLN A 116 2.28 8.46 8.01
N GLY A 117 2.00 7.55 7.07
CA GLY A 117 1.46 7.82 5.75
C GLY A 117 2.46 8.48 4.81
N SER A 118 3.74 8.21 5.02
CA SER A 118 4.79 8.63 4.11
C SER A 118 4.88 7.68 2.92
N VAL A 119 4.30 8.08 1.79
CA VAL A 119 4.37 7.29 0.55
C VAL A 119 5.80 7.24 0.00
N GLY A 120 6.56 8.32 0.17
CA GLY A 120 7.96 8.42 -0.29
C GLY A 120 8.87 7.45 0.46
N VAL A 121 8.83 7.49 1.80
CA VAL A 121 9.59 6.55 2.64
C VAL A 121 9.15 5.12 2.39
N LEU A 122 7.84 4.85 2.34
CA LEU A 122 7.33 3.50 2.09
C LEU A 122 7.88 2.93 0.78
N ARG A 123 7.90 3.71 -0.31
CA ARG A 123 8.48 3.26 -1.59
C ARG A 123 9.97 2.97 -1.49
N ALA A 124 10.73 3.80 -0.76
CA ALA A 124 12.16 3.58 -0.55
C ALA A 124 12.41 2.27 0.23
N LEU A 125 11.66 2.04 1.32
CA LEU A 125 11.73 0.80 2.10
C LEU A 125 11.38 -0.43 1.27
N LEU A 126 10.28 -0.37 0.51
CA LEU A 126 9.81 -1.48 -0.33
C LEU A 126 10.78 -1.81 -1.48
N ALA A 127 11.49 -0.81 -2.01
CA ALA A 127 12.52 -1.02 -3.04
C ALA A 127 13.74 -1.77 -2.48
N ALA A 128 14.12 -1.49 -1.23
CA ALA A 128 15.29 -2.09 -0.58
C ALA A 128 15.02 -3.45 0.09
N ALA A 129 13.77 -3.75 0.46
CA ALA A 129 13.40 -4.95 1.21
C ALA A 129 13.38 -6.26 0.38
N GLN A 130 14.39 -6.55 -0.45
CA GLN A 130 14.44 -7.80 -1.23
C GLN A 130 15.39 -8.85 -0.61
N PRO A 131 14.95 -10.12 -0.39
CA PRO A 131 13.60 -10.64 -0.63
C PRO A 131 12.58 -10.09 0.38
N ARG A 132 11.32 -9.99 -0.07
CA ARG A 132 10.22 -9.39 0.68
C ARG A 132 10.17 -9.91 2.12
N VAL A 133 10.03 -8.99 3.08
CA VAL A 133 9.77 -9.37 4.47
C VAL A 133 8.44 -10.10 4.51
N ALA A 134 8.49 -11.42 4.66
CA ALA A 134 7.30 -12.24 4.83
C ALA A 134 6.64 -11.81 6.13
N PRO A 135 5.33 -11.51 6.15
CA PRO A 135 4.67 -11.20 7.40
C PRO A 135 4.74 -12.45 8.27
N THR A 136 5.37 -12.34 9.43
CA THR A 136 5.39 -13.42 10.40
C THR A 136 3.99 -13.55 10.97
N THR A 137 3.38 -14.70 10.75
CA THR A 137 2.14 -15.09 11.43
C THR A 137 2.52 -15.44 12.86
N GLY A 138 2.67 -14.42 13.69
CA GLY A 138 2.80 -14.64 15.14
C GLY A 138 1.57 -15.37 15.66
N GLY A 139 1.82 -16.13 16.72
CA GLY A 139 0.88 -17.05 17.34
C GLY A 139 -0.35 -16.36 17.91
N GLU A 140 -1.23 -17.18 18.49
CA GLU A 140 -2.63 -16.88 18.82
C GLU A 140 -2.87 -15.74 19.83
N ASP A 141 -1.82 -15.15 20.40
CA ASP A 141 -1.87 -14.09 21.41
C ASP A 141 -1.23 -12.80 20.86
N TRP A 142 -2.03 -11.89 20.28
CA TRP A 142 -1.51 -10.69 19.60
C TRP A 142 -1.78 -9.37 20.34
N PRO A 143 -0.83 -8.83 21.12
CA PRO A 143 -0.85 -7.43 21.52
C PRO A 143 0.08 -6.52 20.70
N ASP A 144 1.04 -7.05 19.92
CA ASP A 144 2.04 -6.20 19.27
C ASP A 144 1.66 -5.75 17.83
N PRO A 145 1.45 -4.44 17.60
CA PRO A 145 1.08 -3.89 16.29
C PRO A 145 2.20 -4.02 15.23
N GLU A 146 3.42 -4.36 15.64
CA GLU A 146 4.59 -4.44 14.77
C GLU A 146 4.49 -5.55 13.71
N TYR A 147 3.62 -6.51 13.95
CA TYR A 147 3.49 -7.71 13.14
C TYR A 147 2.20 -7.79 12.33
N ALA A 148 1.37 -6.75 12.41
CA ALA A 148 0.22 -6.62 11.54
C ALA A 148 0.66 -6.55 10.07
N CYS A 149 -0.10 -7.19 9.19
CA CYS A 149 0.06 -7.02 7.75
C CYS A 149 0.03 -5.51 7.40
N PRO A 150 0.97 -4.99 6.59
CA PRO A 150 1.00 -3.56 6.27
C PRO A 150 -0.29 -3.02 5.64
N LEU A 151 -1.03 -3.87 4.92
CA LEU A 151 -2.35 -3.50 4.39
C LEU A 151 -3.37 -3.24 5.52
N TRP A 152 -3.31 -3.98 6.62
CA TRP A 152 -4.15 -3.75 7.80
C TRP A 152 -3.78 -2.43 8.49
N ALA A 153 -2.49 -2.14 8.63
CA ALA A 153 -2.02 -0.86 9.16
C ALA A 153 -2.53 0.32 8.30
N VAL A 154 -2.59 0.18 6.97
CA VAL A 154 -3.20 1.22 6.11
C VAL A 154 -4.70 1.38 6.40
N MET A 155 -5.45 0.28 6.60
CA MET A 155 -6.89 0.36 6.93
C MET A 155 -7.12 1.10 8.25
N GLN A 156 -6.36 0.75 9.30
CA GLN A 156 -6.44 1.45 10.59
C GLN A 156 -6.12 2.93 10.45
N ARG A 157 -5.06 3.26 9.70
CA ARG A 157 -4.71 4.66 9.42
C ARG A 157 -5.82 5.37 8.65
N ALA A 158 -6.39 4.74 7.64
CA ALA A 158 -7.41 5.34 6.81
C ALA A 158 -8.67 5.70 7.60
N HIS A 159 -9.01 4.88 8.59
CA HIS A 159 -10.10 5.15 9.52
C HIS A 159 -9.85 6.45 10.31
N ARG A 160 -8.62 6.66 10.77
CA ARG A 160 -8.23 7.85 11.57
C ARG A 160 -7.99 9.10 10.73
N ASN A 161 -7.34 8.97 9.58
CA ASN A 161 -6.73 10.09 8.83
C ASN A 161 -7.34 10.29 7.43
N GLY A 162 -8.37 9.53 7.06
CA GLY A 162 -9.06 9.62 5.78
C GLY A 162 -8.46 8.77 4.65
N LEU A 163 -9.20 8.69 3.53
CA LEU A 163 -8.95 7.69 2.47
C LEU A 163 -7.89 8.11 1.44
N ARG A 164 -7.74 9.41 1.16
CA ARG A 164 -7.00 9.88 -0.03
C ARG A 164 -5.52 9.49 -0.03
N ARG A 165 -4.82 9.66 1.10
CA ARG A 165 -3.40 9.25 1.22
C ARG A 165 -3.26 7.73 1.33
N SER A 166 -4.26 7.07 1.92
CA SER A 166 -4.29 5.62 2.14
C SER A 166 -4.34 4.82 0.83
N VAL A 167 -5.02 5.33 -0.21
CA VAL A 167 -5.00 4.71 -1.56
C VAL A 167 -3.57 4.62 -2.11
N GLN A 168 -2.77 5.68 -1.98
CA GLN A 168 -1.39 5.68 -2.48
C GLN A 168 -0.48 4.70 -1.73
N LEU A 169 -0.71 4.51 -0.41
CA LEU A 169 -0.02 3.52 0.39
C LEU A 169 -0.41 2.09 -0.04
N ILE A 170 -1.70 1.84 -0.27
CA ILE A 170 -2.20 0.56 -0.78
C ILE A 170 -1.57 0.26 -2.14
N ASP A 171 -1.58 1.22 -3.07
CA ASP A 171 -1.01 1.03 -4.39
C ASP A 171 0.50 0.71 -4.31
N ALA A 172 1.24 1.37 -3.41
CA ALA A 172 2.65 1.08 -3.17
C ALA A 172 2.84 -0.35 -2.62
N LEU A 173 2.06 -0.77 -1.63
CA LEU A 173 2.10 -2.12 -1.06
C LEU A 173 1.70 -3.19 -2.10
N LEU A 174 0.63 -2.96 -2.86
CA LEU A 174 0.18 -3.86 -3.92
C LEU A 174 1.21 -3.94 -5.05
N GLY A 175 1.86 -2.82 -5.42
CA GLY A 175 2.95 -2.77 -6.39
C GLY A 175 4.18 -3.55 -5.92
N ALA A 176 4.52 -3.45 -4.63
CA ALA A 176 5.52 -4.30 -3.99
C ALA A 176 5.03 -5.74 -3.75
N GLY A 177 3.80 -6.06 -4.17
CA GLY A 177 3.24 -7.41 -4.19
C GLY A 177 2.75 -7.93 -2.85
N TYR A 178 2.53 -7.07 -1.86
CA TYR A 178 1.68 -7.39 -0.72
C TYR A 178 0.26 -7.65 -1.24
N ARG A 179 -0.43 -8.62 -0.64
CA ARG A 179 -1.81 -8.96 -1.02
C ARG A 179 -2.64 -9.15 0.22
N PRO A 180 -3.92 -8.72 0.22
CA PRO A 180 -4.85 -9.12 1.25
C PRO A 180 -5.01 -10.64 1.23
N HIS A 181 -4.95 -11.29 2.39
CA HIS A 181 -5.13 -12.73 2.46
C HIS A 181 -6.61 -13.13 2.34
N THR A 182 -6.86 -14.28 1.73
CA THR A 182 -8.15 -14.97 1.88
C THR A 182 -8.15 -15.74 3.20
N PHE A 183 -9.06 -15.37 4.09
CA PHE A 183 -9.27 -16.00 5.39
C PHE A 183 -9.42 -17.51 5.28
N ARG A 184 -8.60 -18.27 6.02
CA ARG A 184 -8.58 -19.74 5.91
C ARG A 184 -9.45 -20.41 6.98
N LYS A 185 -9.60 -19.79 8.15
CA LYS A 185 -10.39 -20.32 9.26
C LYS A 185 -10.85 -19.19 10.17
N ALA A 186 -12.16 -19.11 10.39
CA ALA A 186 -12.79 -18.28 11.41
C ALA A 186 -13.44 -19.26 12.40
N THR A 187 -12.93 -19.32 13.63
CA THR A 187 -13.48 -20.16 14.70
C THR A 187 -14.15 -19.27 15.72
N MET A 188 -15.44 -19.53 15.96
CA MET A 188 -16.22 -18.86 16.98
C MET A 188 -15.87 -19.46 18.34
N HIS A 189 -15.42 -18.63 19.26
CA HIS A 189 -15.22 -18.95 20.66
C HIS A 189 -16.33 -18.28 21.46
N ASP A 190 -16.99 -19.09 22.28
CA ASP A 190 -17.88 -18.64 23.36
C ASP A 190 -19.11 -17.84 22.92
N GLY A 191 -19.51 -17.95 21.65
CA GLY A 191 -20.74 -17.33 21.12
C GLY A 191 -20.67 -15.82 20.90
N GLU A 192 -19.61 -15.15 21.35
CA GLU A 192 -19.42 -13.70 21.23
C GLU A 192 -18.12 -13.31 20.49
N SER A 193 -17.12 -14.20 20.44
CA SER A 193 -15.81 -13.91 19.87
C SER A 193 -15.52 -14.78 18.64
N ILE A 194 -14.92 -14.25 17.58
CA ILE A 194 -14.35 -15.08 16.51
C ILE A 194 -12.86 -14.86 16.41
N TYR A 195 -12.11 -15.95 16.54
CA TYR A 195 -10.71 -16.02 16.18
C TYR A 195 -10.58 -16.27 14.69
N VAL A 196 -9.93 -15.35 13.99
CA VAL A 196 -9.62 -15.50 12.57
C VAL A 196 -8.12 -15.78 12.46
N GLU A 197 -7.76 -16.97 11.98
CA GLU A 197 -6.36 -17.31 11.76
C GLU A 197 -5.87 -16.61 10.48
N PHE A 198 -5.02 -15.60 10.64
CA PHE A 198 -4.38 -14.89 9.53
C PHE A 198 -3.11 -15.64 9.12
N LYS A 199 -3.09 -16.17 7.89
CA LYS A 199 -1.86 -16.68 7.29
C LYS A 199 -1.41 -15.83 6.13
N CYS A 200 -0.23 -15.20 6.29
CA CYS A 200 0.37 -14.43 5.23
C CYS A 200 1.29 -15.28 4.34
N CYS A 201 0.93 -15.46 3.06
CA CYS A 201 1.84 -16.11 2.10
C CYS A 201 2.75 -15.08 1.42
N PRO A 202 4.08 -15.26 1.44
CA PRO A 202 4.94 -14.66 0.43
C PRO A 202 4.59 -15.24 -0.95
N ALA A 203 4.77 -14.43 -1.99
CA ALA A 203 4.41 -14.76 -3.36
C ALA A 203 5.24 -15.94 -3.92
N GLN A 204 4.82 -17.17 -3.65
CA GLN A 204 5.29 -18.34 -4.39
C GLN A 204 4.10 -19.23 -4.76
N VAL A 205 4.02 -19.48 -6.07
CA VAL A 205 3.18 -20.47 -6.77
C VAL A 205 1.69 -20.14 -6.89
N TRP A 206 1.35 -19.37 -7.94
CA TRP A 206 0.12 -19.60 -8.70
C TRP A 206 0.49 -20.37 -9.98
N GLY A 207 0.84 -21.65 -9.81
CA GLY A 207 0.90 -22.64 -10.89
C GLY A 207 -0.47 -23.30 -11.04
N LEU A 208 -0.95 -23.40 -12.28
CA LEU A 208 -2.26 -23.91 -12.69
C LEU A 208 -2.65 -25.28 -12.10
N GLY A 209 -3.93 -25.40 -11.74
CA GLY A 209 -4.59 -26.66 -11.43
C GLY A 209 -6.10 -26.45 -11.30
N VAL A 210 -6.80 -26.36 -12.43
CA VAL A 210 -8.27 -26.33 -12.47
C VAL A 210 -8.77 -27.75 -12.19
N ALA A 211 -9.35 -27.96 -11.00
CA ALA A 211 -10.19 -29.12 -10.73
C ALA A 211 -11.53 -28.65 -10.13
N THR A 212 -12.59 -29.03 -10.81
CA THR A 212 -14.00 -28.71 -10.63
C THR A 212 -14.60 -29.17 -9.30
N ALA A 213 -15.40 -28.33 -8.63
CA ALA A 213 -16.75 -28.65 -8.11
C ALA A 213 -17.31 -27.54 -7.19
N LYS A 214 -18.55 -27.11 -7.48
CA LYS A 214 -19.53 -26.45 -6.59
C LYS A 214 -18.99 -25.45 -5.54
N LYS A 215 -18.49 -24.27 -5.95
CA LYS A 215 -18.25 -23.10 -5.06
C LYS A 215 -18.60 -21.76 -5.74
N LYS A 216 -19.87 -21.58 -6.16
CA LYS A 216 -20.33 -20.29 -6.72
C LYS A 216 -21.04 -19.37 -5.71
N LEU A 217 -21.51 -19.88 -4.58
CA LEU A 217 -22.12 -19.06 -3.51
C LEU A 217 -21.17 -18.71 -2.36
N ALA A 218 -20.20 -19.58 -2.03
CA ALA A 218 -19.23 -19.32 -0.95
C ALA A 218 -18.23 -18.18 -1.28
N ARG A 219 -17.95 -17.91 -2.56
CA ARG A 219 -17.01 -16.85 -2.96
C ARG A 219 -17.62 -15.44 -2.90
N LEU A 220 -18.94 -15.30 -3.01
CA LEU A 220 -19.63 -14.02 -2.84
C LEU A 220 -20.01 -13.80 -1.37
N ALA A 221 -20.44 -14.85 -0.67
CA ALA A 221 -20.73 -14.79 0.76
C ALA A 221 -19.48 -14.47 1.60
N GLY A 222 -18.30 -15.03 1.28
CA GLY A 222 -17.06 -14.74 2.01
C GLY A 222 -16.55 -13.30 1.84
N VAL A 223 -16.89 -12.63 0.73
CA VAL A 223 -16.52 -11.23 0.48
C VAL A 223 -17.48 -10.28 1.20
N LEU A 224 -18.77 -10.63 1.29
CA LEU A 224 -19.77 -9.87 2.04
C LEU A 224 -19.66 -10.05 3.56
N TYR A 225 -19.29 -11.24 4.04
CA TYR A 225 -19.15 -11.51 5.48
C TYR A 225 -17.97 -10.78 6.13
N CYS A 226 -16.91 -10.46 5.38
CA CYS A 226 -15.78 -9.70 5.92
C CYS A 226 -16.16 -8.26 6.28
N CYS A 227 -17.19 -7.68 5.69
CA CYS A 227 -17.56 -6.28 5.95
C CYS A 227 -18.31 -6.08 7.28
N ASN A 228 -18.98 -7.12 7.82
CA ASN A 228 -19.74 -7.03 9.08
C ASN A 228 -18.97 -7.52 10.32
N TRP A 229 -17.88 -8.29 10.16
CA TRP A 229 -17.32 -9.05 11.28
C TRP A 229 -16.13 -8.39 11.98
N PHE A 230 -15.42 -7.45 11.35
CA PHE A 230 -14.09 -7.02 11.82
C PHE A 230 -14.06 -6.03 12.98
N GLY A 231 -15.19 -5.68 13.61
CA GLY A 231 -15.23 -4.48 14.45
C GLY A 231 -14.76 -3.24 13.69
N CYS A 232 -14.71 -3.33 12.35
CA CYS A 232 -14.70 -2.19 11.48
C CYS A 232 -15.98 -1.46 11.87
N PRO A 233 -15.91 -0.24 12.43
CA PRO A 233 -17.12 0.46 12.78
C PRO A 233 -18.05 0.42 11.55
N ASP A 234 -19.34 0.28 11.78
CA ASP A 234 -20.38 0.27 10.73
C ASP A 234 -20.42 1.60 9.94
N ASP A 235 -19.39 2.44 10.06
CA ASP A 235 -19.33 3.79 9.54
C ASP A 235 -19.16 3.86 8.02
N GLY A 236 -19.14 2.72 7.29
CA GLY A 236 -19.18 2.63 5.82
C GLY A 236 -17.91 3.15 5.12
N ARG A 237 -17.15 4.00 5.80
CA ARG A 237 -16.00 4.75 5.31
C ARG A 237 -14.87 3.89 4.75
N LEU A 238 -14.64 2.69 5.28
CA LEU A 238 -13.54 1.82 4.83
C LEU A 238 -13.92 0.84 3.71
N ARG A 239 -15.21 0.62 3.44
CA ARG A 239 -15.66 -0.31 2.38
C ARG A 239 -15.09 0.04 0.99
N PRO A 240 -15.03 1.32 0.57
CA PRO A 240 -14.47 1.65 -0.73
C PRO A 240 -12.98 1.30 -0.83
N LEU A 241 -12.20 1.51 0.24
CA LEU A 241 -10.79 1.08 0.30
C LEU A 241 -10.67 -0.44 0.27
N TRP A 242 -11.51 -1.16 1.00
CA TRP A 242 -11.49 -2.62 0.96
C TRP A 242 -11.79 -3.16 -0.44
N ARG A 243 -12.77 -2.58 -1.15
CA ARG A 243 -13.08 -2.91 -2.55
C ARG A 243 -11.89 -2.68 -3.49
N HIS A 244 -11.12 -1.62 -3.28
CA HIS A 244 -9.87 -1.34 -4.00
C HIS A 244 -8.81 -2.41 -3.72
N VAL A 245 -8.60 -2.73 -2.45
CA VAL A 245 -7.59 -3.70 -1.99
C VAL A 245 -7.86 -5.11 -2.51
N ILE A 246 -9.12 -5.56 -2.43
CA ILE A 246 -9.51 -6.89 -2.92
C ILE A 246 -9.68 -6.92 -4.45
N GLY A 247 -9.64 -5.76 -5.11
CA GLY A 247 -9.75 -5.62 -6.55
C GLY A 247 -11.05 -6.22 -7.09
N VAL A 248 -12.20 -5.94 -6.47
CA VAL A 248 -13.49 -6.48 -6.93
C VAL A 248 -13.66 -6.08 -8.40
N PRO A 249 -13.67 -7.04 -9.34
CA PRO A 249 -13.82 -6.70 -10.74
C PRO A 249 -15.23 -6.13 -10.94
N TRP A 250 -15.31 -5.01 -11.66
CA TRP A 250 -16.61 -4.46 -12.03
C TRP A 250 -17.49 -5.51 -12.72
N CYS A 251 -18.76 -5.50 -12.35
CA CYS A 251 -19.79 -6.29 -13.01
C CYS A 251 -20.99 -5.40 -13.34
N PRO A 252 -21.84 -5.81 -14.31
CA PRO A 252 -23.01 -5.03 -14.70
C PRO A 252 -23.94 -4.67 -13.53
N ALA A 253 -24.05 -5.53 -12.50
CA ALA A 253 -24.86 -5.25 -11.32
C ALA A 253 -24.35 -4.03 -10.53
N MET A 254 -23.03 -3.81 -10.48
CA MET A 254 -22.43 -2.64 -9.81
C MET A 254 -22.54 -1.35 -10.64
N HIS A 255 -22.97 -1.43 -11.91
CA HIS A 255 -22.97 -0.28 -12.81
C HIS A 255 -23.89 0.84 -12.32
N ALA A 256 -24.99 0.50 -11.65
CA ALA A 256 -25.94 1.45 -11.09
C ALA A 256 -25.30 2.38 -10.04
N ALA A 257 -24.33 1.88 -9.27
CA ALA A 257 -23.67 2.64 -8.23
C ALA A 257 -22.54 3.56 -8.74
N MET A 258 -22.02 3.35 -9.96
CA MET A 258 -20.86 4.08 -10.49
C MET A 258 -21.12 5.60 -10.65
N PRO A 259 -20.10 6.46 -10.73
CA PRO A 259 -20.31 7.88 -11.02
C PRO A 259 -21.03 8.12 -12.37
N PRO A 260 -21.91 9.14 -12.50
CA PRO A 260 -22.66 9.39 -13.74
C PRO A 260 -21.77 9.53 -14.98
N ALA A 261 -20.61 10.16 -14.85
CA ALA A 261 -19.63 10.29 -15.93
C ALA A 261 -19.12 8.93 -16.43
N PHE A 262 -18.85 8.00 -15.52
CA PHE A 262 -18.45 6.63 -15.88
C PHE A 262 -19.60 5.87 -16.54
N LYS A 263 -20.83 5.99 -16.01
CA LYS A 263 -22.02 5.39 -16.63
C LYS A 263 -22.20 5.86 -18.07
N ALA A 264 -22.08 7.16 -18.31
CA ALA A 264 -22.16 7.75 -19.63
C ALA A 264 -21.07 7.22 -20.57
N ALA A 265 -19.81 7.16 -20.11
CA ALA A 265 -18.70 6.63 -20.90
C ALA A 265 -18.89 5.16 -21.31
N VAL A 266 -19.27 4.29 -20.35
CA VAL A 266 -19.55 2.87 -20.63
C VAL A 266 -20.73 2.71 -21.57
N ARG A 267 -21.80 3.49 -21.39
CA ARG A 267 -22.96 3.47 -22.28
C ARG A 267 -22.57 3.88 -23.71
N THR A 268 -21.80 4.95 -23.87
CA THR A 268 -21.30 5.38 -25.18
C THR A 268 -20.42 4.31 -25.82
N LEU A 269 -19.53 3.67 -25.05
CA LEU A 269 -18.68 2.58 -25.53
C LEU A 269 -19.50 1.37 -26.00
N LEU A 270 -20.51 0.96 -25.23
CA LEU A 270 -21.39 -0.15 -25.58
C LEU A 270 -22.28 0.15 -26.80
N LEU A 271 -22.80 1.39 -26.91
CA LEU A 271 -23.58 1.82 -28.06
C LEU A 271 -22.73 1.92 -29.33
N ALA A 272 -21.50 2.45 -29.22
CA ALA A 272 -20.53 2.46 -30.31
C ALA A 272 -20.25 1.04 -30.80
N ALA A 273 -20.08 0.10 -29.88
CA ALA A 273 -19.84 -1.28 -30.23
C ALA A 273 -21.04 -1.96 -30.92
N HIS A 274 -22.25 -1.66 -30.45
CA HIS A 274 -23.46 -2.19 -31.09
C HIS A 274 -23.71 -1.61 -32.48
N GLY A 275 -23.46 -0.31 -32.66
CA GLY A 275 -23.67 0.38 -33.94
C GLY A 275 -22.64 0.02 -35.02
N GLY A 276 -21.41 -0.32 -34.63
CA GLY A 276 -20.37 -0.79 -35.55
C GLY A 276 -20.75 -2.10 -36.27
N ALA A 277 -21.39 -3.03 -35.56
CA ALA A 277 -21.83 -4.30 -36.12
C ALA A 277 -22.91 -4.15 -37.21
N GLN A 278 -23.75 -3.10 -37.15
CA GLN A 278 -24.87 -2.91 -38.08
C GLN A 278 -24.50 -2.14 -39.36
N ARG A 279 -23.37 -1.43 -39.38
CA ARG A 279 -22.99 -0.56 -40.52
C ARG A 279 -22.05 -1.21 -41.54
N GLY A 280 -21.75 -2.50 -41.41
CA GLY A 280 -20.77 -3.22 -42.22
C GLY A 280 -21.05 -3.41 -43.72
N ALA A 281 -22.08 -2.79 -44.31
CA ALA A 281 -22.42 -3.07 -45.72
C ALA A 281 -23.06 -1.90 -46.49
N ALA A 282 -22.70 -0.65 -46.21
CA ALA A 282 -23.12 0.47 -47.07
C ALA A 282 -21.95 0.88 -47.99
N PRO A 283 -22.04 0.68 -49.32
CA PRO A 283 -20.98 1.03 -50.26
C PRO A 283 -20.77 2.56 -50.29
N ALA A 284 -19.51 2.97 -50.18
CA ALA A 284 -19.09 4.36 -50.15
C ALA A 284 -19.36 5.04 -51.51
N GLY A 285 -20.46 5.76 -51.61
CA GLY A 285 -20.73 6.69 -52.70
C GLY A 285 -19.74 7.86 -52.67
N SER A 286 -18.93 7.97 -53.71
CA SER A 286 -17.94 9.02 -53.95
C SER A 286 -18.58 10.41 -54.00
N ALA A 287 -18.45 11.19 -52.93
CA ALA A 287 -18.88 12.59 -52.88
C ALA A 287 -17.67 13.54 -53.12
N THR A 288 -17.84 14.41 -54.10
CA THR A 288 -16.84 15.32 -54.67
C THR A 288 -16.37 16.42 -53.71
N ALA A 289 -15.10 16.76 -53.87
CA ALA A 289 -14.28 17.58 -52.98
C ALA A 289 -14.62 19.08 -53.03
N GLY A 290 -14.69 19.71 -51.85
CA GLY A 290 -14.79 21.17 -51.73
C GLY A 290 -14.67 21.65 -50.28
N ALA A 291 -13.46 22.08 -49.90
CA ALA A 291 -13.14 23.05 -48.84
C ALA A 291 -13.84 22.92 -47.45
N ARG A 292 -13.68 21.79 -46.75
CA ARG A 292 -13.98 21.66 -45.29
C ARG A 292 -12.77 21.11 -44.52
N THR A 293 -11.84 21.98 -44.13
CA THR A 293 -10.42 21.63 -43.94
C THR A 293 -9.90 21.26 -42.54
N ARG A 294 -10.69 21.19 -41.46
CA ARG A 294 -10.20 20.56 -40.18
C ARG A 294 -11.28 19.82 -39.40
N ARG A 295 -12.49 20.38 -39.33
CA ARG A 295 -13.63 19.74 -38.65
C ARG A 295 -14.07 18.44 -39.33
N ALA A 296 -13.95 18.34 -40.66
CA ALA A 296 -14.26 17.11 -41.38
C ALA A 296 -13.25 16.00 -41.07
N ALA A 297 -11.95 16.33 -41.06
CA ALA A 297 -10.89 15.39 -40.68
C ALA A 297 -11.05 14.89 -39.23
N ALA A 298 -11.33 15.78 -38.27
CA ALA A 298 -11.58 15.38 -36.88
C ALA A 298 -12.81 14.47 -36.74
N ARG A 299 -13.91 14.75 -37.48
CA ARG A 299 -15.09 13.88 -37.53
C ARG A 299 -14.78 12.51 -38.14
N GLN A 300 -13.97 12.47 -39.19
CA GLN A 300 -13.57 11.22 -39.84
C GLN A 300 -12.67 10.39 -38.93
N GLN A 301 -11.74 11.02 -38.20
CA GLN A 301 -10.92 10.35 -37.17
C GLN A 301 -11.80 9.79 -36.03
N ALA A 302 -12.76 10.57 -35.54
CA ALA A 302 -13.69 10.09 -34.51
C ALA A 302 -14.57 8.94 -35.00
N ALA A 303 -15.08 9.02 -36.24
CA ALA A 303 -15.85 7.93 -36.86
C ALA A 303 -15.01 6.66 -37.04
N HIS A 304 -13.76 6.80 -37.46
CA HIS A 304 -12.81 5.70 -37.57
C HIS A 304 -12.51 5.06 -36.20
N ALA A 305 -12.28 5.87 -35.16
CA ALA A 305 -12.08 5.36 -33.80
C ALA A 305 -13.32 4.59 -33.28
N VAL A 306 -14.53 5.10 -33.54
CA VAL A 306 -15.78 4.41 -33.19
C VAL A 306 -15.92 3.09 -33.94
N ALA A 307 -15.57 3.04 -35.23
CA ALA A 307 -15.59 1.81 -36.02
C ALA A 307 -14.60 0.76 -35.47
N LEU A 308 -13.38 1.18 -35.12
CA LEU A 308 -12.38 0.30 -34.50
C LEU A 308 -12.87 -0.25 -33.14
N LEU A 309 -13.50 0.60 -32.32
CA LEU A 309 -14.07 0.17 -31.04
C LEU A 309 -15.21 -0.83 -31.22
N GLY A 310 -16.01 -0.70 -32.29
CA GLY A 310 -17.09 -1.63 -32.59
C GLY A 310 -16.68 -2.93 -33.26
N ALA A 311 -15.43 -3.04 -33.73
CA ALA A 311 -14.86 -4.29 -34.17
C ALA A 311 -14.34 -5.16 -33.00
N LEU A 312 -14.26 -4.62 -31.78
CA LEU A 312 -13.76 -5.36 -30.62
C LEU A 312 -14.76 -6.43 -30.15
N PRO A 313 -14.30 -7.66 -29.83
CA PRO A 313 -15.13 -8.64 -29.15
C PRO A 313 -15.70 -8.11 -27.84
N ARG A 314 -16.95 -8.49 -27.54
CA ARG A 314 -17.70 -7.99 -26.37
C ARG A 314 -16.96 -8.23 -25.06
N ASP A 315 -16.32 -9.38 -24.92
CA ASP A 315 -15.51 -9.77 -23.76
C ASP A 315 -14.29 -8.87 -23.57
N VAL A 316 -13.61 -8.47 -24.65
CA VAL A 316 -12.49 -7.51 -24.59
C VAL A 316 -12.99 -6.14 -24.14
N LEU A 317 -14.11 -5.68 -24.67
CA LEU A 317 -14.72 -4.41 -24.26
C LEU A 317 -15.11 -4.42 -22.78
N LEU A 318 -15.72 -5.50 -22.30
CA LEU A 318 -16.02 -5.66 -20.87
C LEU A 318 -14.75 -5.74 -20.02
N SER A 319 -13.65 -6.29 -20.54
CA SER A 319 -12.35 -6.28 -19.86
C SER A 319 -11.79 -4.86 -19.72
N ILE A 320 -11.86 -4.05 -20.79
CA ILE A 320 -11.47 -2.63 -20.75
C ILE A 320 -12.31 -1.86 -19.73
N VAL A 321 -13.63 -2.06 -19.73
CA VAL A 321 -14.53 -1.43 -18.75
C VAL A 321 -14.18 -1.85 -17.33
N ARG A 322 -13.84 -3.13 -17.11
CA ARG A 322 -13.40 -3.63 -15.80
C ARG A 322 -12.13 -2.95 -15.32
N LEU A 323 -11.11 -2.85 -16.18
CA LEU A 323 -9.85 -2.19 -15.85
C LEU A 323 -10.04 -0.68 -15.59
N ALA A 324 -10.89 -0.02 -16.39
CA ALA A 324 -11.23 1.40 -16.19
C ALA A 324 -12.06 1.64 -14.92
N ALA A 325 -12.85 0.65 -14.50
CA ALA A 325 -13.67 0.73 -13.29
C ALA A 325 -12.87 0.54 -12.00
N THR A 326 -11.77 -0.21 -12.02
CA THR A 326 -10.96 -0.53 -10.82
C THR A 326 -10.62 0.71 -9.96
N PRO A 327 -10.07 1.81 -10.50
CA PRO A 327 -9.77 2.98 -9.68
C PRO A 327 -11.03 3.69 -9.16
N LEU A 328 -12.19 3.50 -9.81
CA LEU A 328 -13.46 4.15 -9.47
C LEU A 328 -14.27 3.35 -8.45
N THR A 329 -14.08 2.03 -8.35
CA THR A 329 -14.75 1.21 -7.33
C THR A 329 -14.39 1.62 -5.90
N ALA A 330 -13.26 2.30 -5.73
CA ALA A 330 -12.81 2.89 -4.46
C ALA A 330 -13.62 4.13 -4.03
N TRP A 331 -14.59 4.59 -4.83
CA TRP A 331 -15.35 5.83 -4.59
C TRP A 331 -16.87 5.62 -4.65
N LEU A 332 -17.33 4.37 -4.71
CA LEU A 332 -18.74 4.05 -4.70
C LEU A 332 -19.36 4.37 -3.33
N PRO A 333 -20.51 5.08 -3.27
CA PRO A 333 -21.23 5.28 -2.02
C PRO A 333 -21.76 3.93 -1.48
N ASP A 334 -22.01 3.90 -0.18
CA ASP A 334 -22.72 2.80 0.46
C ASP A 334 -24.21 2.89 0.08
N GLU A 335 -24.75 1.82 -0.51
CA GLU A 335 -26.19 1.60 -0.64
C GLU A 335 -26.76 1.03 0.66
#